data_AF-A0A9P0ZT95-F1
#
_entry.id   AF-A0A9P0ZT95-F1
#
_cell.length_a   1.000
_cell.length_b   1.000
_cell.length_c   1.000
_cell.angle_alpha   90.00
_cell.angle_beta   90.00
_cell.angle_gamma   90.00
#
_symmetry.space_group_name_H-M   'P 1'
#
loop_
_entity.id
_entity.type
_entity.pdbx_description
1 polymer ?
#
loop_
_entity_poly.entity_id
_entity_poly.type
_entity_poly.pdbx_seq_one_letter_code
_entity_poly.pdbx_strand_id
1 'polypeptide(L)'
;MKLTDENISKQQALDKKQGVEKNAKQGRSSQPKPRNSADPRNEKDDTINNDLNVDKEETKANVAKGKKRKADSATEKGNASAEKLIKIQIPSTLKKQLVDDWEFITQKNMLVKLPRSHTVDDMLTKYLEIRSKKDGVMADSVGEIINGIRSYFNKALPVILLYKEERQQYHGIVSDNVSPSSVYGAEHLLRLFVKLPELLACVKIEEETLISLQQILLDFLKHLQKNQSAYFLSSYEGGTRSKDSARSKDS
;
A
#
# COMPACT_ATOMS: atom_id res chain seq x y z
N MET A 1 19.85 -32.89 9.83
CA MET A 1 19.02 -34.12 9.88
C MET A 1 19.53 -35.09 8.81
N LYS A 2 19.34 -36.41 8.97
CA LYS A 2 19.63 -37.39 7.92
C LYS A 2 18.49 -37.36 6.90
N LEU A 3 18.79 -37.41 5.60
CA LEU A 3 17.80 -37.71 4.57
C LEU A 3 17.68 -39.24 4.45
N THR A 4 16.47 -39.73 4.18
CA THR A 4 16.17 -41.14 3.90
C THR A 4 15.86 -41.33 2.42
N ASP A 5 16.29 -42.45 1.86
CA ASP A 5 16.32 -42.71 0.41
C ASP A 5 14.93 -42.76 -0.25
N GLU A 6 13.88 -42.95 0.55
CA GLU A 6 12.48 -43.04 0.10
C GLU A 6 11.99 -41.79 -0.64
N ASN A 7 12.49 -40.60 -0.27
CA ASN A 7 12.12 -39.34 -0.94
C ASN A 7 12.76 -39.21 -2.34
N ILE A 8 13.94 -39.79 -2.55
CA ILE A 8 14.66 -39.72 -3.83
C ILE A 8 13.93 -40.56 -4.89
N SER A 9 13.51 -41.77 -4.53
CA SER A 9 12.72 -42.65 -5.40
C SER A 9 11.38 -42.05 -5.81
N LYS A 10 10.71 -41.31 -4.92
CA LYS A 10 9.41 -40.67 -5.21
C LYS A 10 9.52 -39.54 -6.24
N GLN A 11 10.62 -38.78 -6.24
CA GLN A 11 10.83 -37.73 -7.23
C GLN A 11 11.02 -38.30 -8.65
N GLN A 12 11.89 -39.30 -8.80
CA GLN A 12 12.21 -39.91 -10.10
C GLN A 12 11.01 -40.63 -10.77
N ALA A 13 9.98 -40.97 -10.01
CA ALA A 13 8.75 -41.58 -10.53
C ALA A 13 7.80 -40.58 -11.22
N LEU A 14 7.93 -39.28 -10.96
CA LEU A 14 7.04 -38.24 -11.51
C LEU A 14 7.52 -37.74 -12.89
N ASP A 15 8.83 -37.48 -13.03
CA ASP A 15 9.42 -36.95 -14.27
C ASP A 15 9.23 -37.89 -15.48
N LYS A 16 9.03 -39.20 -15.23
CA LYS A 16 8.73 -40.20 -16.27
C LYS A 16 7.31 -40.15 -16.84
N LYS A 17 6.41 -39.30 -16.34
CA LYS A 17 4.98 -39.27 -16.73
C LYS A 17 4.52 -38.05 -17.57
N GLN A 18 5.41 -37.13 -17.94
CA GLN A 18 5.06 -35.97 -18.79
C GLN A 18 5.87 -35.93 -20.11
N GLY A 19 6.02 -37.08 -20.77
CA GLY A 19 6.97 -37.29 -21.88
C GLY A 19 6.40 -37.43 -23.31
N VAL A 20 5.10 -37.25 -23.53
CA VAL A 20 4.42 -37.37 -24.84
C VAL A 20 3.19 -36.44 -24.84
N GLU A 21 2.79 -35.74 -25.91
CA GLU A 21 3.23 -35.73 -27.33
C GLU A 21 3.56 -34.32 -27.87
N LYS A 22 3.96 -34.19 -29.14
CA LYS A 22 4.14 -32.90 -29.86
C LYS A 22 3.58 -32.94 -31.29
N ASN A 23 2.86 -31.87 -31.67
CA ASN A 23 2.64 -31.35 -33.03
C ASN A 23 2.11 -32.27 -34.15
N ALA A 24 0.96 -31.87 -34.71
CA ALA A 24 0.66 -32.00 -36.14
C ALA A 24 0.45 -30.58 -36.75
N LYS A 25 0.52 -30.44 -38.08
CA LYS A 25 0.51 -29.13 -38.80
C LYS A 25 -0.55 -29.08 -39.92
N GLN A 26 -0.80 -27.84 -40.36
CA GLN A 26 -1.25 -27.38 -41.69
C GLN A 26 -2.73 -27.00 -41.87
N GLY A 27 -2.93 -25.91 -42.61
CA GLY A 27 -4.18 -25.26 -43.00
C GLY A 27 -3.88 -23.85 -43.51
N ARG A 28 -4.43 -23.43 -44.66
CA ARG A 28 -3.99 -22.20 -45.38
C ARG A 28 -5.14 -21.59 -46.20
N SER A 29 -5.19 -20.25 -46.27
CA SER A 29 -5.57 -19.41 -47.44
C SER A 29 -6.62 -18.30 -47.21
N SER A 30 -6.50 -17.26 -48.05
CA SER A 30 -7.52 -16.33 -48.58
C SER A 30 -8.17 -15.24 -47.70
N GLN A 31 -7.80 -14.00 -48.04
CA GLN A 31 -8.59 -12.75 -47.91
C GLN A 31 -9.69 -12.69 -49.02
N PRO A 32 -10.69 -11.77 -49.01
CA PRO A 32 -10.46 -10.33 -49.27
C PRO A 32 -11.39 -9.32 -48.54
N LYS A 33 -11.21 -8.02 -48.81
CA LYS A 33 -12.14 -6.89 -48.54
C LYS A 33 -12.77 -6.39 -49.87
N PRO A 34 -13.94 -5.73 -49.84
CA PRO A 34 -14.02 -4.24 -49.84
C PRO A 34 -15.03 -3.72 -48.77
N ARG A 35 -15.13 -2.45 -48.33
CA ARG A 35 -14.65 -1.09 -48.69
C ARG A 35 -15.63 -0.22 -49.53
N ASN A 36 -15.73 1.07 -49.15
CA ASN A 36 -16.46 2.23 -49.73
C ASN A 36 -17.94 2.38 -49.29
N SER A 37 -18.56 3.57 -49.23
CA SER A 37 -18.11 4.99 -49.07
C SER A 37 -19.33 5.93 -48.94
N ALA A 38 -19.27 7.01 -48.13
CA ALA A 38 -19.99 8.29 -48.36
C ALA A 38 -19.57 9.40 -47.34
N ASP A 39 -19.62 10.66 -47.79
CA ASP A 39 -19.47 11.94 -47.07
C ASP A 39 -20.51 12.91 -47.67
N PRO A 40 -21.04 13.92 -46.93
CA PRO A 40 -20.76 15.29 -47.37
C PRO A 40 -20.71 16.39 -46.27
N ARG A 41 -19.53 17.02 -46.13
CA ARG A 41 -19.23 18.46 -46.39
C ARG A 41 -19.97 19.64 -45.71
N ASN A 42 -19.25 20.79 -45.75
CA ASN A 42 -19.64 22.21 -45.62
C ASN A 42 -19.91 22.78 -44.20
N GLU A 43 -19.55 24.05 -43.88
CA GLU A 43 -18.59 25.02 -44.47
C GLU A 43 -18.35 26.21 -43.50
N LYS A 44 -17.11 26.75 -43.43
CA LYS A 44 -16.72 28.18 -43.23
C LYS A 44 -17.23 28.95 -41.98
N ASP A 45 -17.01 30.26 -41.79
CA ASP A 45 -15.78 31.09 -41.58
C ASP A 45 -16.22 32.20 -40.55
N ASP A 46 -15.50 33.22 -40.05
CA ASP A 46 -14.17 33.80 -40.31
C ASP A 46 -13.60 34.54 -39.04
N THR A 47 -12.35 34.98 -39.16
CA THR A 47 -11.51 35.99 -38.48
C THR A 47 -12.20 37.27 -37.93
N ILE A 48 -11.62 37.89 -36.88
CA ILE A 48 -11.00 39.26 -36.89
C ILE A 48 -10.32 39.60 -35.54
N ASN A 49 -9.24 40.38 -35.64
CA ASN A 49 -8.25 40.71 -34.60
C ASN A 49 -8.62 41.94 -33.75
N ASN A 50 -7.88 42.14 -32.65
CA ASN A 50 -6.96 43.29 -32.42
C ASN A 50 -6.20 43.05 -31.08
N ASP A 51 -4.88 43.19 -30.87
CA ASP A 51 -3.77 44.02 -31.42
C ASP A 51 -3.39 45.21 -30.48
N LEU A 52 -2.18 45.76 -30.64
CA LEU A 52 -1.40 46.71 -29.81
C LEU A 52 -0.59 46.04 -28.66
N ASN A 53 0.76 45.98 -28.70
CA ASN A 53 1.82 47.03 -28.66
C ASN A 53 2.02 47.61 -27.23
N VAL A 54 3.20 47.94 -26.70
CA VAL A 54 4.64 47.99 -27.14
C VAL A 54 5.48 48.10 -25.81
N ASP A 55 6.75 47.71 -25.63
CA ASP A 55 8.00 48.18 -26.26
C ASP A 55 9.23 47.28 -25.91
N LYS A 56 10.25 47.33 -26.79
CA LYS A 56 11.73 47.44 -26.60
C LYS A 56 12.51 46.99 -25.32
N GLU A 57 13.82 46.66 -25.38
CA GLU A 57 14.79 46.50 -26.50
C GLU A 57 15.92 45.48 -26.15
N GLU A 58 16.87 45.27 -27.07
CA GLU A 58 17.89 44.20 -27.06
C GLU A 58 19.19 44.55 -26.29
N THR A 59 20.14 43.64 -26.05
CA THR A 59 21.20 43.24 -27.03
C THR A 59 21.97 42.02 -26.47
N LYS A 60 22.21 40.90 -27.18
CA LYS A 60 22.93 40.62 -28.45
C LYS A 60 24.47 40.50 -28.32
N ALA A 61 24.97 39.26 -28.49
CA ALA A 61 26.18 38.95 -29.26
C ALA A 61 26.17 37.48 -29.73
N ASN A 62 26.59 37.21 -30.97
CA ASN A 62 26.70 35.85 -31.55
C ASN A 62 28.17 35.52 -31.86
N VAL A 63 28.54 34.23 -31.81
CA VAL A 63 29.43 33.59 -32.81
C VAL A 63 28.91 32.16 -33.05
N ALA A 64 29.09 31.62 -34.26
CA ALA A 64 28.53 30.34 -34.70
C ALA A 64 29.59 29.34 -35.23
N LYS A 65 29.10 28.15 -35.66
CA LYS A 65 29.67 27.25 -36.71
C LYS A 65 30.38 25.96 -36.24
N GLY A 66 29.67 24.83 -36.37
CA GLY A 66 30.20 23.44 -36.29
C GLY A 66 29.17 22.46 -36.91
N LYS A 67 29.60 21.36 -37.56
CA LYS A 67 28.70 20.52 -38.38
C LYS A 67 29.16 19.05 -38.47
N LYS A 68 28.19 18.10 -38.38
CA LYS A 68 28.35 16.62 -38.32
C LYS A 68 29.02 16.13 -37.01
N ARG A 69 28.79 14.89 -36.53
CA ARG A 69 28.22 13.67 -37.15
C ARG A 69 27.06 13.07 -36.32
N LYS A 70 26.28 12.15 -36.93
CA LYS A 70 25.40 11.23 -36.21
C LYS A 70 26.22 10.22 -35.41
N ALA A 71 25.70 9.80 -34.27
CA ALA A 71 25.92 8.48 -33.68
C ALA A 71 24.54 7.96 -33.21
N ASP A 72 24.27 6.68 -33.42
CA ASP A 72 23.01 6.04 -33.04
C ASP A 72 23.24 5.28 -31.73
N SER A 73 22.40 5.53 -30.72
CA SER A 73 22.42 4.80 -29.44
C SER A 73 21.04 4.28 -29.17
N ALA A 74 20.74 3.15 -29.81
CA ALA A 74 19.45 2.49 -29.74
C ALA A 74 18.98 2.27 -28.30
N THR A 75 17.69 2.49 -28.13
CA THR A 75 16.81 1.94 -27.09
C THR A 75 17.36 0.69 -26.39
N GLU A 76 17.94 0.87 -25.21
CA GLU A 76 17.78 -0.14 -24.16
C GLU A 76 16.51 0.18 -23.38
N LYS A 77 15.56 -0.76 -23.41
CA LYS A 77 14.27 -0.61 -22.73
C LYS A 77 14.49 -0.90 -21.26
N GLY A 78 14.85 0.14 -20.50
CA GLY A 78 14.67 0.23 -19.05
C GLY A 78 13.19 0.22 -18.64
N ASN A 79 12.40 -0.68 -19.23
CA ASN A 79 10.97 -0.86 -19.02
C ASN A 79 10.71 -1.72 -17.76
N ALA A 80 11.50 -1.45 -16.71
CA ALA A 80 11.03 -1.63 -15.35
C ALA A 80 9.84 -0.66 -15.22
N SER A 81 8.64 -1.21 -15.30
CA SER A 81 7.42 -0.44 -15.15
C SER A 81 7.49 0.33 -13.83
N ALA A 82 7.17 1.62 -13.88
CA ALA A 82 6.69 2.31 -12.69
C ALA A 82 5.30 1.75 -12.36
N GLU A 83 5.28 0.52 -11.82
CA GLU A 83 4.10 -0.17 -11.32
C GLU A 83 3.35 0.81 -10.41
N LYS A 84 2.08 1.08 -10.72
CA LYS A 84 1.37 2.31 -10.33
C LYS A 84 1.44 2.54 -8.82
N LEU A 85 2.43 3.32 -8.37
CA LEU A 85 2.75 3.47 -6.94
C LEU A 85 1.50 3.94 -6.18
N ILE A 86 1.05 3.10 -5.25
CA ILE A 86 -0.29 3.17 -4.65
C ILE A 86 -0.31 4.27 -3.59
N LYS A 87 -0.58 5.50 -4.03
CA LYS A 87 -0.51 6.71 -3.20
C LYS A 87 -1.69 6.82 -2.23
N ILE A 88 -1.59 6.12 -1.10
CA ILE A 88 -2.47 6.33 0.07
C ILE A 88 -2.07 7.65 0.74
N GLN A 89 -2.92 8.68 0.63
CA GLN A 89 -2.70 9.98 1.26
C GLN A 89 -3.17 9.99 2.72
N ILE A 90 -2.24 9.76 3.66
CA ILE A 90 -2.52 9.90 5.09
C ILE A 90 -2.75 11.38 5.45
N PRO A 91 -3.86 11.73 6.14
CA PRO A 91 -4.13 13.10 6.61
C PRO A 91 -3.05 13.69 7.52
N SER A 92 -2.91 15.02 7.53
CA SER A 92 -1.84 15.72 8.27
C SER A 92 -1.89 15.50 9.79
N THR A 93 -3.07 15.46 10.42
CA THR A 93 -3.19 15.24 11.87
C THR A 93 -2.83 13.79 12.27
N LEU A 94 -3.02 12.83 11.36
CA LEU A 94 -2.57 11.45 11.52
C LEU A 94 -1.07 11.29 11.21
N LYS A 95 -0.52 12.08 10.28
CA LYS A 95 0.95 12.18 10.10
C LYS A 95 1.64 12.73 11.35
N LYS A 96 1.06 13.73 12.02
CA LYS A 96 1.58 14.19 13.33
C LYS A 96 1.56 13.05 14.35
N GLN A 97 0.43 12.33 14.46
CA GLN A 97 0.28 11.21 15.37
C GLN A 97 1.36 10.13 15.20
N LEU A 98 1.80 9.85 13.96
CA LEU A 98 2.91 8.92 13.66
C LEU A 98 4.28 9.43 14.11
N VAL A 99 4.51 10.75 14.06
CA VAL A 99 5.75 11.36 14.57
C VAL A 99 5.77 11.36 16.10
N ASP A 100 4.64 11.72 16.73
CA ASP A 100 4.46 11.68 18.18
C ASP A 100 4.62 10.23 18.73
N ASP A 101 4.00 9.23 18.08
CA ASP A 101 4.14 7.79 18.36
C ASP A 101 5.59 7.31 18.33
N TRP A 102 6.31 7.64 17.25
CA TRP A 102 7.72 7.29 17.09
C TRP A 102 8.61 7.94 18.16
N GLU A 103 8.36 9.20 18.52
CA GLU A 103 9.12 9.90 19.56
C GLU A 103 8.87 9.29 20.96
N PHE A 104 7.60 9.02 21.30
CA PHE A 104 7.25 8.41 22.59
C PHE A 104 7.88 7.03 22.80
N ILE A 105 7.93 6.19 21.76
CA ILE A 105 8.46 4.84 21.89
C ILE A 105 9.99 4.82 21.74
N THR A 106 10.53 5.36 20.64
CA THR A 106 11.95 5.15 20.30
C THR A 106 12.92 6.12 20.98
N GLN A 107 12.43 7.29 21.44
CA GLN A 107 13.26 8.25 22.18
C GLN A 107 12.96 8.24 23.68
N LYS A 108 11.67 8.22 24.04
CA LYS A 108 11.21 8.33 25.44
C LYS A 108 11.01 6.97 26.13
N ASN A 109 11.06 5.85 25.39
CA ASN A 109 10.86 4.48 25.91
C ASN A 109 9.55 4.34 26.72
N MET A 110 8.48 4.97 26.22
CA MET A 110 7.12 4.84 26.75
C MET A 110 6.31 3.98 25.79
N LEU A 111 5.56 3.03 26.33
CA LEU A 111 4.81 2.05 25.56
C LEU A 111 3.31 2.30 25.65
N VAL A 112 2.63 2.04 24.54
CA VAL A 112 1.16 2.05 24.48
C VAL A 112 0.62 1.01 25.47
N LYS A 113 -0.32 1.38 26.34
CA LYS A 113 -0.95 0.43 27.28
C LYS A 113 -1.75 -0.62 26.50
N LEU A 114 -1.49 -1.89 26.79
CA LEU A 114 -2.18 -3.04 26.20
C LEU A 114 -2.86 -3.87 27.31
N PRO A 115 -4.03 -4.48 27.04
CA PRO A 115 -4.87 -4.30 25.84
C PRO A 115 -5.44 -2.87 25.76
N ARG A 116 -5.74 -2.40 24.54
CA ARG A 116 -6.35 -1.09 24.31
C ARG A 116 -7.85 -1.10 24.61
N SER A 117 -8.35 0.06 25.05
CA SER A 117 -9.78 0.33 25.30
C SER A 117 -10.62 0.46 24.03
N HIS A 118 -9.96 0.71 22.89
CA HIS A 118 -10.53 0.65 21.55
C HIS A 118 -9.52 -0.13 20.72
N THR A 119 -9.83 -1.40 20.44
CA THR A 119 -8.98 -2.31 19.69
C THR A 119 -9.12 -2.09 18.17
N VAL A 120 -8.25 -2.70 17.38
CA VAL A 120 -8.42 -2.75 15.91
C VAL A 120 -9.76 -3.40 15.54
N ASP A 121 -10.17 -4.45 16.25
CA ASP A 121 -11.45 -5.11 15.99
C ASP A 121 -12.67 -4.22 16.28
N ASP A 122 -12.63 -3.42 17.35
CA ASP A 122 -13.69 -2.44 17.66
C ASP A 122 -13.80 -1.37 16.57
N MET A 123 -12.66 -0.81 16.14
CA MET A 123 -12.63 0.27 15.14
C MET A 123 -13.06 -0.21 13.75
N LEU A 124 -12.63 -1.41 13.33
CA LEU A 124 -13.04 -2.00 12.05
C LEU A 124 -14.54 -2.36 12.07
N THR A 125 -15.05 -2.91 13.18
CA THR A 125 -16.48 -3.24 13.33
C THR A 125 -17.36 -1.99 13.34
N LYS A 126 -17.00 -0.97 14.13
CA LYS A 126 -17.70 0.32 14.18
C LYS A 126 -17.68 1.07 12.84
N TYR A 127 -16.62 0.92 12.04
CA TYR A 127 -16.61 1.43 10.67
C TYR A 127 -17.59 0.70 9.75
N LEU A 128 -17.64 -0.64 9.81
CA LEU A 128 -18.60 -1.44 9.03
C LEU A 128 -20.05 -1.08 9.39
N GLU A 129 -20.38 -0.92 10.68
CA GLU A 129 -21.71 -0.46 11.10
C GLU A 129 -22.12 0.89 10.47
N ILE A 130 -21.19 1.84 10.38
CA ILE A 130 -21.43 3.15 9.76
C ILE A 130 -21.60 2.99 8.25
N ARG A 131 -20.83 2.09 7.61
CA ARG A 131 -20.92 1.83 6.17
C ARG A 131 -22.23 1.15 5.77
N SER A 132 -22.65 0.12 6.50
CA SER A 132 -23.90 -0.63 6.22
C SER A 132 -25.16 0.24 6.38
N LYS A 133 -25.10 1.27 7.23
CA LYS A 133 -26.17 2.29 7.37
C LYS A 133 -26.22 3.30 6.21
N LYS A 134 -25.26 3.28 5.29
CA LYS A 134 -25.08 4.28 4.23
C LYS A 134 -25.07 3.68 2.81
N ASP A 135 -24.30 2.61 2.59
CA ASP A 135 -23.97 2.07 1.26
C ASP A 135 -24.46 0.61 1.10
N GLY A 136 -25.76 0.36 1.28
CA GLY A 136 -26.32 -0.99 1.45
C GLY A 136 -26.02 -2.02 0.36
N VAL A 137 -25.73 -1.60 -0.89
CA VAL A 137 -25.36 -2.49 -2.01
C VAL A 137 -23.84 -2.74 -2.07
N MET A 138 -23.02 -1.86 -1.50
CA MET A 138 -21.55 -2.00 -1.52
C MET A 138 -20.99 -2.71 -0.28
N ALA A 139 -21.83 -2.99 0.72
CA ALA A 139 -21.43 -3.46 2.04
C ALA A 139 -20.50 -4.69 2.01
N ASP A 140 -20.74 -5.65 1.13
CA ASP A 140 -19.97 -6.89 1.03
C ASP A 140 -18.51 -6.62 0.62
N SER A 141 -18.29 -5.86 -0.45
CA SER A 141 -16.95 -5.46 -0.92
C SER A 141 -16.15 -4.69 0.13
N VAL A 142 -16.84 -3.93 0.99
CA VAL A 142 -16.21 -3.21 2.11
C VAL A 142 -15.91 -4.17 3.25
N GLY A 143 -16.80 -5.12 3.54
CA GLY A 143 -16.58 -6.22 4.48
C GLY A 143 -15.32 -7.00 4.13
N GLU A 144 -15.17 -7.42 2.88
CA GLU A 144 -13.98 -8.12 2.37
C GLU A 144 -12.69 -7.32 2.59
N ILE A 145 -12.67 -6.05 2.17
CA ILE A 145 -11.48 -5.20 2.30
C ILE A 145 -11.12 -4.92 3.77
N ILE A 146 -12.11 -4.67 4.63
CA ILE A 146 -11.91 -4.47 6.07
C ILE A 146 -11.44 -5.76 6.77
N ASN A 147 -12.01 -6.92 6.41
CA ASN A 147 -11.54 -8.22 6.86
C ASN A 147 -10.12 -8.53 6.36
N GLY A 148 -9.78 -8.05 5.16
CA GLY A 148 -8.42 -8.05 4.62
C GLY A 148 -7.45 -7.24 5.48
N ILE A 149 -7.82 -6.01 5.86
CA ILE A 149 -7.01 -5.16 6.76
C ILE A 149 -6.80 -5.84 8.12
N ARG A 150 -7.84 -6.42 8.75
CA ARG A 150 -7.72 -7.21 9.99
C ARG A 150 -6.73 -8.36 9.84
N SER A 151 -6.94 -9.19 8.81
CA SER A 151 -6.14 -10.38 8.54
C SER A 151 -4.68 -10.05 8.22
N TYR A 152 -4.46 -8.91 7.56
CA TYR A 152 -3.13 -8.41 7.25
C TYR A 152 -2.45 -7.82 8.48
N PHE A 153 -3.15 -7.01 9.28
CA PHE A 153 -2.64 -6.44 10.53
C PHE A 153 -2.13 -7.54 11.47
N ASN A 154 -2.90 -8.61 11.66
CA ASN A 154 -2.52 -9.74 12.52
C ASN A 154 -1.25 -10.47 12.06
N LYS A 155 -0.98 -10.51 10.75
CA LYS A 155 0.27 -11.08 10.19
C LYS A 155 1.42 -10.07 10.18
N ALA A 156 1.14 -8.79 9.96
CA ALA A 156 2.14 -7.74 9.78
C ALA A 156 2.70 -7.21 11.11
N LEU A 157 1.90 -7.18 12.19
CA LEU A 157 2.32 -6.62 13.47
C LEU A 157 3.64 -7.22 14.00
N PRO A 158 3.77 -8.55 14.20
CA PRO A 158 5.02 -9.16 14.67
C PRO A 158 6.19 -9.05 13.70
N VAL A 159 5.97 -8.69 12.43
CA VAL A 159 7.04 -8.57 11.43
C VAL A 159 7.51 -7.13 11.31
N ILE A 160 6.64 -6.23 10.84
CA ILE A 160 7.01 -4.91 10.28
C ILE A 160 6.44 -3.67 10.99
N LEU A 161 5.49 -3.82 11.92
CA LEU A 161 4.80 -2.65 12.52
C LEU A 161 5.29 -2.28 13.94
N LEU A 162 5.94 -3.21 14.66
CA LEU A 162 6.45 -2.97 16.00
C LEU A 162 7.91 -2.48 15.97
N TYR A 163 8.21 -1.42 16.74
CA TYR A 163 9.57 -0.98 17.04
C TYR A 163 10.29 -2.00 17.94
N LYS A 164 11.60 -1.79 18.21
CA LYS A 164 12.40 -2.75 19.00
C LYS A 164 11.98 -2.78 20.47
N GLU A 165 11.55 -1.65 21.01
CA GLU A 165 11.11 -1.43 22.39
C GLU A 165 9.81 -2.19 22.71
N GLU A 166 8.90 -2.29 21.74
CA GLU A 166 7.60 -2.96 21.90
C GLU A 166 7.72 -4.50 21.84
N ARG A 167 8.86 -5.05 21.38
CA ARG A 167 8.98 -6.50 21.15
C ARG A 167 8.88 -7.32 22.44
N GLN A 168 9.35 -6.80 23.57
CA GLN A 168 9.19 -7.49 24.86
C GLN A 168 7.73 -7.49 25.31
N GLN A 169 7.00 -6.38 25.11
CA GLN A 169 5.58 -6.26 25.42
C GLN A 169 4.73 -7.22 24.57
N TYR A 170 5.05 -7.36 23.28
CA TYR A 170 4.37 -8.31 22.40
C TYR A 170 4.45 -9.76 22.91
N HIS A 171 5.66 -10.25 23.23
CA HIS A 171 5.85 -11.63 23.71
C HIS A 171 5.20 -11.90 25.08
N GLY A 172 4.96 -10.87 25.89
CA GLY A 172 4.27 -10.99 27.17
C GLY A 172 2.74 -11.02 27.10
N ILE A 173 2.14 -10.74 25.92
CA ILE A 173 0.69 -10.54 25.77
C ILE A 173 0.10 -11.38 24.63
N VAL A 174 0.79 -11.50 23.50
CA VAL A 174 0.31 -12.26 22.35
C VAL A 174 0.84 -13.70 22.41
N SER A 175 -0.07 -14.62 22.73
CA SER A 175 0.13 -16.08 22.63
C SER A 175 -0.69 -16.65 21.46
N ASP A 176 -0.51 -17.93 21.13
CA ASP A 176 -1.04 -18.57 19.93
C ASP A 176 -2.57 -18.43 19.72
N ASN A 177 -3.33 -18.23 20.80
CA ASN A 177 -4.80 -18.08 20.79
C ASN A 177 -5.28 -16.61 20.77
N VAL A 178 -4.38 -15.62 20.78
CA VAL A 178 -4.71 -14.19 20.91
C VAL A 178 -4.46 -13.48 19.58
N SER A 179 -5.54 -12.99 18.94
CA SER A 179 -5.41 -12.16 17.74
C SER A 179 -4.84 -10.77 18.09
N PRO A 180 -3.79 -10.28 17.42
CA PRO A 180 -3.29 -8.92 17.67
C PRO A 180 -4.34 -7.82 17.51
N SER A 181 -5.32 -8.01 16.62
CA SER A 181 -6.41 -7.07 16.36
C SER A 181 -7.33 -6.85 17.56
N SER A 182 -7.43 -7.82 18.49
CA SER A 182 -8.24 -7.72 19.71
C SER A 182 -7.44 -7.26 20.93
N VAL A 183 -6.24 -6.71 20.73
CA VAL A 183 -5.33 -6.25 21.79
C VAL A 183 -4.76 -4.87 21.48
N TYR A 184 -4.28 -4.67 20.24
CA TYR A 184 -3.62 -3.44 19.80
C TYR A 184 -4.64 -2.40 19.29
N GLY A 185 -4.22 -1.15 19.18
CA GLY A 185 -5.09 0.00 18.92
C GLY A 185 -4.75 0.79 17.66
N ALA A 186 -5.19 2.04 17.66
CA ALA A 186 -5.13 2.94 16.50
C ALA A 186 -3.70 3.34 16.13
N GLU A 187 -2.82 3.42 17.13
CA GLU A 187 -1.40 3.72 17.02
C GLU A 187 -0.74 2.75 16.02
N HIS A 188 -0.80 1.44 16.31
CA HIS A 188 -0.24 0.37 15.49
C HIS A 188 -0.96 0.20 14.15
N LEU A 189 -2.29 0.34 14.15
CA LEU A 189 -3.09 0.27 12.93
C LEU A 189 -2.70 1.36 11.94
N LEU A 190 -2.43 2.58 12.41
CA LEU A 190 -2.01 3.70 11.57
C LEU A 190 -0.63 3.47 10.93
N ARG A 191 0.29 2.78 11.63
CA ARG A 191 1.58 2.36 11.05
C ARG A 191 1.39 1.42 9.84
N LEU A 192 0.36 0.58 9.83
CA LEU A 192 0.05 -0.26 8.67
C LEU A 192 -0.27 0.58 7.43
N PHE A 193 -0.99 1.70 7.56
CA PHE A 193 -1.28 2.59 6.42
C PHE A 193 -0.03 3.26 5.83
N VAL A 194 1.07 3.37 6.60
CA VAL A 194 2.37 3.81 6.08
C VAL A 194 3.03 2.72 5.23
N LYS A 195 2.79 1.44 5.56
CA LYS A 195 3.39 0.28 4.87
C LYS A 195 2.56 -0.27 3.71
N LEU A 196 1.23 -0.12 3.71
CA LEU A 196 0.37 -0.61 2.63
C LEU A 196 0.81 -0.18 1.20
N PRO A 197 1.29 1.06 0.93
CA PRO A 197 1.79 1.45 -0.40
C PRO A 197 2.95 0.58 -0.92
N GLU A 198 3.89 0.24 -0.04
CA GLU A 198 5.07 -0.59 -0.34
C GLU A 198 4.68 -2.05 -0.58
N LEU A 199 3.71 -2.54 0.21
CA LEU A 199 3.27 -3.93 0.20
C LEU A 199 2.32 -4.26 -0.96
N LEU A 200 1.41 -3.33 -1.28
CA LEU A 200 0.45 -3.50 -2.38
C LEU A 200 1.13 -3.35 -3.76
N ALA A 201 2.25 -2.64 -3.85
CA ALA A 201 3.03 -2.54 -5.10
C ALA A 201 3.53 -3.91 -5.59
N CYS A 202 3.81 -4.85 -4.67
CA CYS A 202 4.22 -6.21 -5.00
C CYS A 202 3.06 -7.12 -5.48
N VAL A 203 1.83 -6.60 -5.61
CA VAL A 203 0.63 -7.37 -5.94
C VAL A 203 0.03 -6.91 -7.27
N LYS A 204 -0.24 -7.86 -8.17
CA LYS A 204 -0.95 -7.60 -9.43
C LYS A 204 -2.45 -7.48 -9.16
N ILE A 205 -2.89 -6.25 -8.89
CA ILE A 205 -4.29 -5.89 -8.66
C ILE A 205 -4.86 -5.23 -9.93
N GLU A 206 -6.10 -5.56 -10.29
CA GLU A 206 -6.83 -4.90 -11.38
C GLU A 206 -7.15 -3.43 -11.03
N GLU A 207 -7.18 -2.55 -12.05
CA GLU A 207 -7.28 -1.10 -11.82
C GLU A 207 -8.58 -0.68 -11.12
N GLU A 208 -9.72 -1.28 -11.47
CA GLU A 208 -11.00 -0.98 -10.81
C GLU A 208 -11.01 -1.43 -9.34
N THR A 209 -10.50 -2.64 -9.07
CA THR A 209 -10.34 -3.16 -7.71
C THR A 209 -9.38 -2.30 -6.88
N LEU A 210 -8.28 -1.83 -7.49
CA LEU A 210 -7.29 -0.96 -6.86
C LEU A 210 -7.87 0.42 -6.53
N ILE A 211 -8.67 1.00 -7.43
CA ILE A 211 -9.37 2.27 -7.18
C ILE A 211 -10.37 2.11 -6.03
N SER A 212 -11.17 1.03 -6.01
CA SER A 212 -12.09 0.72 -4.92
C SER A 212 -11.36 0.57 -3.57
N LEU A 213 -10.29 -0.23 -3.54
CA LEU A 213 -9.41 -0.41 -2.39
C LEU A 213 -8.85 0.92 -1.88
N GLN A 214 -8.32 1.76 -2.77
CA GLN A 214 -7.78 3.08 -2.40
C GLN A 214 -8.85 4.00 -1.82
N GLN A 215 -10.06 4.04 -2.41
CA GLN A 215 -11.18 4.83 -1.89
C GLN A 215 -11.58 4.37 -0.47
N ILE A 216 -11.66 3.05 -0.24
CA ILE A 216 -12.07 2.48 1.05
C ILE A 216 -11.00 2.72 2.13
N LEU A 217 -9.70 2.57 1.79
CA LEU A 217 -8.59 2.90 2.69
C LEU A 217 -8.56 4.39 3.05
N LEU A 218 -8.84 5.29 2.09
CA LEU A 218 -8.91 6.74 2.33
C LEU A 218 -10.14 7.14 3.16
N ASP A 219 -11.27 6.48 3.00
CA ASP A 219 -12.47 6.72 3.81
C ASP A 219 -12.29 6.21 5.25
N PHE A 220 -11.66 5.04 5.44
CA PHE A 220 -11.29 4.55 6.76
C PHE A 220 -10.29 5.49 7.47
N LEU A 221 -9.29 6.03 6.75
CA LEU A 221 -8.39 7.05 7.31
C LEU A 221 -9.15 8.33 7.72
N LYS A 222 -10.17 8.75 6.98
CA LYS A 222 -11.07 9.86 7.39
C LYS A 222 -11.91 9.49 8.61
N HIS A 223 -12.34 8.23 8.75
CA HIS A 223 -13.04 7.75 9.95
C HIS A 223 -12.12 7.79 11.19
N LEU A 224 -10.88 7.30 11.09
CA LEU A 224 -9.87 7.42 12.15
C LEU A 224 -9.61 8.89 12.51
N GLN A 225 -9.47 9.77 11.52
CA GLN A 225 -9.24 11.20 11.75
C GLN A 225 -10.41 11.87 12.49
N LYS A 226 -11.66 11.58 12.10
CA LYS A 226 -12.88 12.12 12.76
C LYS A 226 -13.02 11.68 14.22
N ASN A 227 -12.42 10.55 14.60
CA ASN A 227 -12.47 9.97 15.94
C ASN A 227 -11.11 10.05 16.68
N GLN A 228 -10.18 10.89 16.21
CA GLN A 228 -8.77 10.84 16.64
C GLN A 228 -8.60 10.94 18.17
N SER A 229 -9.37 11.79 18.85
CA SER A 229 -9.33 11.97 20.31
C SER A 229 -9.89 10.80 21.13
N ALA A 230 -10.66 9.89 20.52
CA ALA A 230 -11.19 8.70 21.18
C ALA A 230 -10.33 7.45 20.92
N TYR A 231 -9.69 7.39 19.76
CA TYR A 231 -8.94 6.21 19.32
C TYR A 231 -7.45 6.25 19.68
N PHE A 232 -6.80 7.41 19.61
CA PHE A 232 -5.37 7.55 19.91
C PHE A 232 -5.12 8.10 21.30
N LEU A 233 -4.12 7.56 22.01
CA LEU A 233 -3.69 8.06 23.31
C LEU A 233 -2.91 9.39 23.19
N SER A 234 -3.12 10.28 24.16
CA SER A 234 -2.38 11.54 24.34
C SER A 234 -1.06 11.37 25.10
N SER A 235 -0.87 10.25 25.79
CA SER A 235 0.33 9.89 26.54
C SER A 235 0.44 8.37 26.67
N TYR A 236 1.68 7.87 26.71
CA TYR A 236 2.00 6.44 26.80
C TYR A 236 2.56 6.12 28.20
N GLU A 237 2.53 4.86 28.62
CA GLU A 237 3.01 4.45 29.94
C GLU A 237 4.53 4.26 29.91
N GLY A 238 5.25 4.92 30.82
CA GLY A 238 6.71 4.78 30.93
C GLY A 238 7.09 3.34 31.26
N GLY A 239 7.94 2.72 30.42
CA GLY A 239 8.32 1.32 30.59
C GLY A 239 8.92 1.07 31.97
N THR A 240 8.30 0.19 32.76
CA THR A 240 8.73 -0.11 34.13
C THR A 240 10.08 -0.82 34.12
N ARG A 241 11.15 -0.04 34.26
CA ARG A 241 12.44 -0.57 34.74
C ARG A 241 12.17 -1.14 36.13
N SER A 242 12.22 -2.47 36.26
CA SER A 242 11.88 -3.18 37.49
C SER A 242 12.62 -2.56 38.67
N LYS A 243 11.88 -2.04 39.64
CA LYS A 243 12.43 -1.25 40.75
C LYS A 243 12.87 -2.14 41.91
N ASP A 244 13.35 -3.33 41.57
CA ASP A 244 13.77 -4.39 42.49
C ASP A 244 15.20 -4.12 42.99
N SER A 245 15.33 -3.08 43.80
CA SER A 245 16.56 -2.82 44.57
C SER A 245 16.24 -2.09 45.87
N ALA A 246 16.76 -2.66 46.97
CA ALA A 246 16.88 -2.05 48.29
C ALA A 246 15.57 -1.58 48.98
N ARG A 247 14.85 -2.52 49.59
CA ARG A 247 14.50 -2.37 51.02
C ARG A 247 14.41 -3.70 51.78
N SER A 248 15.58 -4.20 52.16
CA SER A 248 15.77 -5.12 53.30
C SER A 248 16.85 -4.48 54.19
N LYS A 249 16.75 -4.66 55.52
CA LYS A 249 17.26 -3.73 56.55
C LYS A 249 16.38 -2.46 56.67
N ASP A 250 16.02 -1.97 57.85
CA ASP A 250 16.29 -2.31 59.28
C ASP A 250 14.94 -2.17 60.04
N SER A 251 14.69 -2.72 61.24
CA SER A 251 15.40 -3.67 62.13
C SER A 251 14.36 -4.37 63.03
#